data_AF-A0A8B9FN06-F1
#
_entry.id   AF-A0A8B9FN06-F1
#
_cell.length_a   1.000
_cell.length_b   1.000
_cell.length_c   1.000
_cell.angle_alpha   90.00
_cell.angle_beta   90.00
_cell.angle_gamma   90.00
#
_symmetry.space_group_name_H-M   'P 1'
#
loop_
_entity.id
_entity.type
_entity.pdbx_description
1 polymer ?
#
loop_
_entity_poly.entity_id
_entity_poly.type
_entity_poly.pdbx_seq_one_letter_code
_entity_poly.pdbx_strand_id
1 'polypeptide(L)'
;GACWEMVSSGGGCCWALPTGLLCAYGFFCSVRPSEPFLTPYLLEPHKNLSETQIYPVWTYSYLALLFPVFLATDYLRYKPVVLLQGLSLIITWFMLLYAQGLRATQLLEFFYGMGTATDIAYYSYIYSIVDINLYQKVTSYCRSATLVGYTVGSVSGQVLVSVAGWPLFNLNVISLTSISIAFGTAWFLPMPQKSLFFHHVSSQQLSWEMKVMDCKSGSAVQDHPSVQRAPDIIKVLKDLWQDFLQCYSSQTMLCWSVWWALSSCGYFQVINYAQGLWEMVLPSHSTEIYNGAVEAASTLLGAVAVFVAGHIKMSWAMWGEVALALFSFLIAAAVYIMDTVRNIWVCYASYVVFRIIYMLLITTAT
;
A
#
# COMPACT_ATOMS: atom_id res chain seq x y z
N GLY A 1 -7.34 -16.92 -21.58
CA GLY A 1 -8.37 -17.96 -21.41
C GLY A 1 -7.76 -19.29 -21.07
N ALA A 2 -7.16 -19.98 -22.05
CA ALA A 2 -6.82 -21.41 -21.94
C ALA A 2 -5.57 -21.79 -21.11
N CYS A 3 -4.62 -20.87 -20.84
CA CYS A 3 -3.41 -21.21 -20.08
C CYS A 3 -3.67 -21.41 -18.56
N TRP A 4 -4.77 -20.85 -18.05
CA TRP A 4 -5.07 -20.85 -16.61
C TRP A 4 -5.98 -22.01 -16.17
N GLU A 5 -6.79 -22.58 -17.07
CA GLU A 5 -7.58 -23.78 -16.77
C GLU A 5 -6.69 -25.03 -16.63
N MET A 6 -5.53 -25.07 -17.28
CA MET A 6 -4.55 -26.14 -17.05
C MET A 6 -3.85 -26.06 -15.69
N VAL A 7 -3.85 -24.90 -15.02
CA VAL A 7 -3.26 -24.73 -13.68
C VAL A 7 -4.20 -25.23 -12.58
N SER A 8 -5.52 -25.36 -12.84
CA SER A 8 -6.46 -25.90 -11.83
C SER A 8 -6.38 -27.42 -11.66
N SER A 9 -5.68 -28.13 -12.55
CA SER A 9 -5.60 -29.60 -12.60
C SER A 9 -4.31 -30.19 -12.00
N GLY A 10 -3.28 -29.37 -11.73
CA GLY A 10 -1.96 -29.82 -11.26
C GLY A 10 -1.70 -29.47 -9.79
N GLY A 11 -1.72 -30.46 -8.91
CA GLY A 11 -1.40 -30.30 -7.48
C GLY A 11 0.05 -29.89 -7.23
N GLY A 12 0.26 -28.62 -6.86
CA GLY A 12 1.52 -28.10 -6.33
C GLY A 12 2.10 -26.92 -7.11
N CYS A 13 1.51 -25.72 -6.97
CA CYS A 13 2.08 -24.38 -7.25
C CYS A 13 1.02 -23.25 -7.37
N CYS A 14 -0.27 -23.54 -7.12
CA CYS A 14 -1.38 -22.64 -7.45
C CYS A 14 -1.29 -21.22 -6.82
N TRP A 15 -0.72 -21.08 -5.62
CA TRP A 15 -0.59 -19.78 -4.94
C TRP A 15 0.78 -19.10 -5.12
N ALA A 16 1.82 -19.87 -5.48
CA ALA A 16 3.20 -19.38 -5.50
C ALA A 16 3.45 -18.40 -6.66
N LEU A 17 2.94 -18.71 -7.86
CA LEU A 17 3.07 -17.84 -9.04
C LEU A 17 2.35 -16.49 -8.86
N PRO A 18 1.06 -16.44 -8.46
CA PRO A 18 0.38 -15.18 -8.17
C PRO A 18 1.06 -14.37 -7.05
N THR A 19 1.52 -15.05 -5.99
CA THR A 19 2.28 -14.41 -4.90
C THR A 19 3.59 -13.82 -5.41
N GLY A 20 4.33 -14.56 -6.25
CA GLY A 20 5.59 -14.10 -6.84
C GLY A 20 5.40 -12.87 -7.73
N LEU A 21 4.36 -12.85 -8.56
CA LEU A 21 4.01 -11.69 -9.38
C LEU A 21 3.63 -10.47 -8.52
N LEU A 22 2.88 -10.69 -7.44
CA LEU A 22 2.48 -9.62 -6.52
C LEU A 22 3.67 -9.07 -5.72
N CYS A 23 4.60 -9.94 -5.31
CA CYS A 23 5.86 -9.53 -4.70
C CYS A 23 6.73 -8.75 -5.68
N ALA A 24 6.81 -9.19 -6.94
CA ALA A 24 7.54 -8.47 -7.98
C ALA A 24 6.95 -7.08 -8.23
N TYR A 25 5.63 -6.98 -8.35
CA TYR A 25 4.93 -5.70 -8.46
C TYR A 25 5.27 -4.78 -7.28
N GLY A 26 5.09 -5.26 -6.03
CA GLY A 26 5.38 -4.48 -4.83
C GLY A 26 6.83 -4.04 -4.74
N PHE A 27 7.77 -4.94 -5.05
CA PHE A 27 9.20 -4.63 -5.09
C PHE A 27 9.49 -3.51 -6.10
N PHE A 28 9.11 -3.67 -7.37
CA PHE A 28 9.41 -2.68 -8.41
C PHE A 28 8.66 -1.36 -8.20
N CYS A 29 7.44 -1.37 -7.67
CA CYS A 29 6.72 -0.15 -7.29
C CYS A 29 7.43 0.62 -6.17
N SER A 30 8.19 -0.06 -5.29
CA SER A 30 8.88 0.54 -4.15
C SER A 30 10.35 0.88 -4.39
N VAL A 31 10.98 0.40 -5.46
CA VAL A 31 12.33 0.82 -5.85
C VAL A 31 12.27 2.27 -6.38
N ARG A 32 12.44 3.21 -5.46
CA ARG A 32 12.37 4.66 -5.72
C ARG A 32 13.63 5.37 -5.19
N PRO A 33 14.75 5.33 -5.93
CA PRO A 33 15.99 5.96 -5.50
C PRO A 33 15.90 7.46 -5.22
N SER A 34 14.90 8.15 -5.78
CA SER A 34 14.71 9.58 -5.56
C SER A 34 14.03 9.93 -4.24
N GLU A 35 13.36 8.99 -3.58
CA GLU A 35 12.54 9.26 -2.37
C GLU A 35 13.35 9.79 -1.17
N PRO A 36 14.57 9.29 -0.87
CA PRO A 36 15.41 9.86 0.19
C PRO A 36 15.88 11.30 -0.08
N PHE A 37 15.74 11.77 -1.31
CA PHE A 37 16.24 13.06 -1.80
C PHE A 37 15.12 13.94 -2.37
N LEU A 38 13.86 13.57 -2.14
CA LEU A 38 12.71 14.28 -2.73
C LEU A 38 12.60 15.70 -2.19
N THR A 39 12.79 15.91 -0.88
CA THR A 39 12.78 17.25 -0.27
C THR A 39 13.86 18.15 -0.87
N PRO A 40 15.15 17.76 -0.91
CA PRO A 40 16.17 18.50 -1.64
C PRO A 40 15.82 18.78 -3.12
N TYR A 41 15.26 17.80 -3.83
CA TYR A 41 14.89 17.93 -5.25
C TYR A 41 13.78 18.96 -5.49
N LEU A 42 12.80 19.05 -4.58
CA LEU A 42 11.72 20.01 -4.69
C LEU A 42 12.15 21.43 -4.32
N LEU A 43 13.19 21.57 -3.49
CA LEU A 43 13.78 22.84 -3.07
C LEU A 43 14.83 23.39 -4.06
N GLU A 44 15.13 22.68 -5.15
CA GLU A 44 16.08 23.18 -6.16
C GLU A 44 15.62 24.52 -6.76
N PRO A 45 16.55 25.51 -6.94
CA PRO A 45 16.21 26.87 -7.39
C PRO A 45 15.41 26.96 -8.69
N HIS A 46 15.55 25.96 -9.56
CA HIS A 46 14.87 25.93 -10.86
C HIS A 46 13.37 25.60 -10.78
N LYS A 47 12.87 25.08 -9.65
CA LYS A 47 11.45 24.69 -9.52
C LYS A 47 10.51 25.84 -9.15
N ASN A 48 11.00 27.04 -8.80
CA ASN A 48 10.20 28.26 -8.57
C ASN A 48 8.94 28.04 -7.70
N LEU A 49 9.04 27.19 -6.66
CA LEU A 49 7.94 26.96 -5.72
C LEU A 49 8.11 27.94 -4.56
N SER A 50 7.16 28.87 -4.38
CA SER A 50 7.08 29.63 -3.12
C SER A 50 6.59 28.69 -2.02
N GLU A 51 7.32 28.64 -0.91
CA GLU A 51 7.12 27.72 0.23
C GLU A 51 5.72 27.78 0.87
N THR A 52 4.87 28.74 0.48
CA THR A 52 3.63 29.10 1.20
C THR A 52 2.33 28.79 0.46
N GLN A 53 2.34 28.21 -0.75
CA GLN A 53 1.11 28.05 -1.55
C GLN A 53 0.76 26.61 -1.98
N ILE A 54 1.47 25.61 -1.49
CA ILE A 54 1.13 24.21 -1.76
C ILE A 54 0.11 23.75 -0.71
N TYR A 55 -1.17 23.87 -1.04
CA TYR A 55 -2.21 23.13 -0.32
C TYR A 55 -1.88 21.64 -0.36
N PRO A 56 -2.12 20.85 0.71
CA PRO A 56 -1.83 19.42 0.72
C PRO A 56 -2.85 18.65 -0.15
N VAL A 57 -2.78 18.83 -1.48
CA VAL A 57 -3.70 18.23 -2.44
C VAL A 57 -3.60 16.73 -2.37
N TRP A 58 -2.40 16.19 -2.16
CA TRP A 58 -2.18 14.77 -1.92
C TRP A 58 -3.07 14.21 -0.79
N THR A 59 -3.04 14.82 0.40
CA THR A 59 -3.80 14.34 1.56
C THR A 59 -5.31 14.45 1.35
N TYR A 60 -5.79 15.56 0.79
CA TYR A 60 -7.23 15.75 0.57
C TYR A 60 -7.78 14.86 -0.55
N SER A 61 -7.03 14.71 -1.65
CA SER A 61 -7.42 13.81 -2.74
C SER A 61 -7.40 12.35 -2.29
N TYR A 62 -6.39 11.93 -1.52
CA TYR A 62 -6.35 10.60 -0.92
C TYR A 62 -7.61 10.33 -0.08
N LEU A 63 -7.95 11.23 0.84
CA LEU A 63 -9.15 11.11 1.68
C LEU A 63 -10.44 11.00 0.85
N ALA A 64 -10.60 11.87 -0.15
CA ALA A 64 -11.78 11.86 -1.01
C ALA A 64 -11.87 10.58 -1.87
N LEU A 65 -10.73 10.03 -2.29
CA LEU A 65 -10.65 8.85 -3.16
C LEU A 65 -10.76 7.52 -2.40
N LEU A 66 -10.51 7.48 -1.08
CA LEU A 66 -10.60 6.25 -0.28
C LEU A 66 -11.94 5.52 -0.44
N PHE A 67 -13.06 6.25 -0.31
CA PHE A 67 -14.40 5.65 -0.41
C PHE A 67 -14.72 5.09 -1.81
N PRO A 68 -14.56 5.85 -2.92
CA PRO A 68 -14.83 5.30 -4.25
C PRO A 68 -13.85 4.19 -4.63
N VAL A 69 -12.56 4.29 -4.26
CA VAL A 69 -11.58 3.23 -4.51
C VAL A 69 -11.91 1.97 -3.74
N PHE A 70 -12.33 2.07 -2.48
CA PHE A 70 -12.79 0.92 -1.69
C PHE A 70 -13.92 0.16 -2.38
N LEU A 71 -14.97 0.87 -2.82
CA LEU A 71 -16.10 0.25 -3.54
C LEU A 71 -15.67 -0.32 -4.90
N ALA A 72 -14.85 0.44 -5.65
CA ALA A 72 -14.35 0.01 -6.95
C ALA A 72 -13.45 -1.22 -6.84
N THR A 73 -12.71 -1.39 -5.74
CA THR A 73 -11.80 -2.51 -5.51
C THR A 73 -12.54 -3.84 -5.50
N ASP A 74 -13.65 -3.95 -4.76
CA ASP A 74 -14.44 -5.18 -4.78
C ASP A 74 -15.23 -5.33 -6.09
N TYR A 75 -15.82 -4.24 -6.60
CA TYR A 75 -16.61 -4.28 -7.84
C TYR A 75 -15.79 -4.73 -9.05
N LEU A 76 -14.58 -4.18 -9.21
CA LEU A 76 -13.69 -4.46 -10.33
C LEU A 76 -12.78 -5.68 -10.09
N ARG A 77 -12.91 -6.35 -8.93
CA ARG A 77 -12.10 -7.52 -8.55
C ARG A 77 -10.59 -7.21 -8.50
N TYR A 78 -10.24 -6.13 -7.81
CA TYR A 78 -8.88 -5.70 -7.44
C TYR A 78 -7.91 -5.37 -8.59
N LYS A 79 -7.71 -6.26 -9.58
CA LYS A 79 -6.69 -6.11 -10.64
C LYS A 79 -6.79 -4.76 -11.39
N PRO A 80 -7.97 -4.29 -11.84
CA PRO A 80 -8.07 -2.98 -12.50
C PRO A 80 -7.66 -1.81 -11.60
N VAL A 81 -7.88 -1.93 -10.28
CA VAL A 81 -7.48 -0.91 -9.30
C VAL A 81 -5.96 -0.94 -9.07
N VAL A 82 -5.33 -2.11 -9.07
CA VAL A 82 -3.85 -2.24 -9.06
C VAL A 82 -3.21 -1.68 -10.33
N LEU A 83 -3.87 -1.83 -11.48
CA LEU A 83 -3.43 -1.19 -12.73
C LEU A 83 -3.59 0.33 -12.66
N LEU A 84 -4.69 0.83 -12.10
CA LEU A 84 -4.89 2.26 -11.85
C LEU A 84 -3.80 2.84 -10.92
N GLN A 85 -3.38 2.08 -9.90
CA GLN A 85 -2.26 2.44 -9.04
C GLN A 85 -0.98 2.62 -9.85
N GLY A 86 -0.58 1.62 -10.65
CA GLY A 86 0.65 1.70 -11.44
C GLY A 86 0.61 2.86 -12.46
N LEU A 87 -0.53 3.07 -13.12
CA LEU A 87 -0.69 4.18 -14.07
C LEU A 87 -0.60 5.55 -13.38
N SER A 88 -1.26 5.72 -12.24
CA SER A 88 -1.23 6.99 -11.50
C SER A 88 0.19 7.32 -11.01
N LEU A 89 0.95 6.32 -10.55
CA LEU A 89 2.37 6.49 -10.21
C LEU A 89 3.23 6.81 -11.44
N ILE A 90 3.02 6.18 -12.60
CA ILE A 90 3.74 6.57 -13.84
C ILE A 90 3.50 8.05 -14.16
N ILE A 91 2.24 8.50 -14.08
CA ILE A 91 1.89 9.91 -14.33
C ILE A 91 2.60 10.82 -13.32
N THR A 92 2.57 10.48 -12.02
CA THR A 92 3.25 11.24 -10.97
C THR A 92 4.74 11.41 -11.24
N TRP A 93 5.48 10.33 -11.52
CA TRP A 93 6.93 10.42 -11.74
C TRP A 93 7.29 11.07 -13.08
N PHE A 94 6.47 10.87 -14.11
CA PHE A 94 6.63 11.59 -15.38
C PHE A 94 6.44 13.10 -15.17
N MET A 95 5.41 13.51 -14.43
CA MET A 95 5.21 14.91 -14.07
C MET A 95 6.35 15.42 -13.18
N LEU A 96 6.88 14.62 -12.26
CA LEU A 96 7.98 15.04 -11.38
C LEU A 96 9.25 15.44 -12.14
N LEU A 97 9.48 14.84 -13.32
CA LEU A 97 10.58 15.12 -14.23
C LEU A 97 10.36 16.37 -15.10
N TYR A 98 9.14 16.59 -15.59
CA TYR A 98 8.88 17.58 -16.67
C TYR A 98 7.92 18.72 -16.29
N ALA A 99 7.09 18.53 -15.27
CA ALA A 99 6.08 19.50 -14.88
C ALA A 99 6.71 20.70 -14.16
N GLN A 100 6.24 21.90 -14.53
CA GLN A 100 6.63 23.17 -13.91
C GLN A 100 5.38 23.97 -13.54
N GLY A 101 5.47 24.70 -12.42
CA GLY A 101 4.42 25.59 -11.95
C GLY A 101 3.39 24.93 -11.02
N LEU A 102 2.70 25.78 -10.24
CA LEU A 102 1.84 25.37 -9.13
C LEU A 102 0.72 24.42 -9.54
N ARG A 103 0.02 24.69 -10.64
CA ARG A 103 -1.11 23.86 -11.10
C ARG A 103 -0.66 22.46 -11.50
N ALA A 104 0.51 22.35 -12.13
CA ALA A 104 1.06 21.07 -12.53
C ALA A 104 1.51 20.27 -11.30
N THR A 105 2.11 20.92 -10.30
CA THR A 105 2.43 20.29 -9.00
C THR A 105 1.18 19.83 -8.26
N GLN A 106 0.10 20.62 -8.22
CA GLN A 106 -1.18 20.21 -7.63
C GLN A 106 -1.78 18.98 -8.32
N LEU A 107 -1.69 18.91 -9.66
CA LEU A 107 -2.16 17.75 -10.41
C LEU A 107 -1.28 16.52 -10.18
N LEU A 108 0.04 16.68 -10.07
CA LEU A 108 0.97 15.62 -9.68
C LEU A 108 0.59 15.04 -8.32
N GLU A 109 0.34 15.90 -7.33
CA GLU A 109 -0.09 15.49 -5.99
C GLU A 109 -1.43 14.75 -5.99
N PHE A 110 -2.37 15.17 -6.84
CA PHE A 110 -3.64 14.45 -7.02
C PHE A 110 -3.41 13.02 -7.54
N PHE A 111 -2.57 12.83 -8.57
CA PHE A 111 -2.26 11.49 -9.07
C PHE A 111 -1.49 10.66 -8.05
N TYR A 112 -0.62 11.29 -7.25
CA TYR A 112 0.05 10.60 -6.16
C TYR A 112 -0.94 10.17 -5.07
N GLY A 113 -1.95 10.99 -4.78
CA GLY A 113 -3.06 10.68 -3.87
C GLY A 113 -3.93 9.53 -4.37
N MET A 114 -4.18 9.48 -5.68
CA MET A 114 -4.84 8.36 -6.33
C MET A 114 -4.03 7.07 -6.19
N GLY A 115 -2.71 7.12 -6.47
CA GLY A 115 -1.81 5.99 -6.25
C GLY A 115 -1.91 5.47 -4.82
N THR A 116 -1.74 6.37 -3.84
CA THR A 116 -1.82 6.06 -2.41
C THR A 116 -3.19 5.47 -2.01
N ALA A 117 -4.30 5.99 -2.56
CA ALA A 117 -5.64 5.45 -2.32
C ALA A 117 -5.79 4.00 -2.78
N THR A 118 -5.15 3.68 -3.90
CA THR A 118 -5.22 2.37 -4.55
C THR A 118 -4.25 1.33 -3.97
N ASP A 119 -3.27 1.74 -3.14
CA ASP A 119 -2.38 0.81 -2.40
C ASP A 119 -3.14 -0.21 -1.54
N ILE A 120 -4.31 0.16 -1.01
CA ILE A 120 -5.15 -0.75 -0.22
C ILE A 120 -5.57 -1.96 -1.08
N ALA A 121 -5.89 -1.73 -2.37
CA ALA A 121 -6.25 -2.80 -3.29
C ALA A 121 -5.09 -3.79 -3.50
N TYR A 122 -3.85 -3.30 -3.54
CA TYR A 122 -2.66 -4.16 -3.64
C TYR A 122 -2.54 -5.11 -2.44
N TYR A 123 -2.61 -4.58 -1.21
CA TYR A 123 -2.50 -5.42 -0.01
C TYR A 123 -3.71 -6.33 0.17
N SER A 124 -4.91 -5.87 -0.18
CA SER A 124 -6.12 -6.68 -0.08
C SER A 124 -6.25 -7.74 -1.19
N TYR A 125 -5.53 -7.58 -2.31
CA TYR A 125 -5.53 -8.55 -3.41
C TYR A 125 -5.11 -9.95 -2.94
N ILE A 126 -4.16 -10.05 -2.00
CA ILE A 126 -3.66 -11.31 -1.42
C ILE A 126 -4.80 -12.18 -0.90
N TYR A 127 -5.74 -11.57 -0.17
CA TYR A 127 -6.84 -12.27 0.48
C TYR A 127 -7.91 -12.77 -0.52
N SER A 128 -7.85 -12.34 -1.78
CA SER A 128 -8.78 -12.77 -2.83
C SER A 128 -8.30 -13.99 -3.62
N ILE A 129 -7.01 -14.32 -3.55
CA ILE A 129 -6.36 -15.36 -4.39
C ILE A 129 -5.66 -16.47 -3.58
N VAL A 130 -5.56 -16.32 -2.26
CA VAL A 130 -4.86 -17.26 -1.38
C VAL A 130 -5.84 -17.80 -0.33
N ASP A 131 -5.57 -18.98 0.24
CA ASP A 131 -6.35 -19.54 1.36
C ASP A 131 -6.01 -18.87 2.70
N ILE A 132 -6.98 -18.82 3.62
CA ILE A 132 -6.86 -18.20 4.96
C ILE A 132 -5.64 -18.69 5.74
N ASN A 133 -5.29 -19.98 5.61
CA ASN A 133 -4.15 -20.59 6.30
C ASN A 133 -2.78 -20.01 5.88
N LEU A 134 -2.74 -19.32 4.74
CA LEU A 134 -1.53 -18.74 4.16
C LEU A 134 -1.51 -17.20 4.23
N TYR A 135 -2.56 -16.54 4.73
CA TYR A 135 -2.67 -15.08 4.79
C TYR A 135 -1.46 -14.43 5.46
N GLN A 136 -1.16 -14.81 6.70
CA GLN A 136 -0.04 -14.25 7.45
C GLN A 136 1.31 -14.42 6.71
N LYS A 137 1.51 -15.58 6.08
CA LYS A 137 2.75 -15.91 5.37
C LYS A 137 2.90 -15.11 4.07
N VAL A 138 1.84 -15.02 3.27
CA VAL A 138 1.87 -14.30 1.99
C VAL A 138 1.88 -12.79 2.20
N THR A 139 1.12 -12.26 3.16
CA THR A 139 1.18 -10.84 3.56
C THR A 139 2.59 -10.46 3.99
N SER A 140 3.26 -11.30 4.77
CA SER A 140 4.66 -11.12 5.16
C SER A 140 5.58 -11.09 3.94
N TYR A 141 5.44 -12.02 2.98
CA TYR A 141 6.26 -12.02 1.75
C TYR A 141 6.08 -10.75 0.92
N CYS A 142 4.85 -10.32 0.69
CA CYS A 142 4.57 -9.11 -0.09
C CYS A 142 5.14 -7.86 0.60
N ARG A 143 4.92 -7.70 1.91
CA ARG A 143 5.46 -6.57 2.67
C ARG A 143 6.98 -6.57 2.73
N SER A 144 7.60 -7.74 2.94
CA SER A 144 9.06 -7.86 2.90
C SER A 144 9.59 -7.50 1.51
N ALA A 145 8.93 -7.92 0.41
CA ALA A 145 9.33 -7.55 -0.95
C ALA A 145 9.26 -6.03 -1.19
N THR A 146 8.19 -5.36 -0.75
CA THR A 146 8.04 -3.90 -0.76
C THR A 146 9.17 -3.21 0.02
N LEU A 147 9.45 -3.66 1.25
CA LEU A 147 10.50 -3.08 2.10
C LEU A 147 11.90 -3.29 1.52
N VAL A 148 12.18 -4.46 0.93
CA VAL A 148 13.42 -4.72 0.20
C VAL A 148 13.52 -3.81 -1.03
N GLY A 149 12.41 -3.54 -1.73
CA GLY A 149 12.36 -2.56 -2.82
C GLY A 149 12.78 -1.16 -2.36
N TYR A 150 12.22 -0.68 -1.25
CA TYR A 150 12.64 0.59 -0.64
C TYR A 150 14.11 0.58 -0.21
N THR A 151 14.62 -0.55 0.32
CA THR A 151 16.04 -0.70 0.67
C THR A 151 16.91 -0.55 -0.57
N VAL A 152 16.61 -1.28 -1.64
CA VAL A 152 17.34 -1.22 -2.92
C VAL A 152 17.28 0.19 -3.51
N GLY A 153 16.11 0.83 -3.49
CA GLY A 153 15.95 2.23 -3.88
C GLY A 153 16.85 3.16 -3.07
N SER A 154 16.80 3.08 -1.76
CA SER A 154 17.56 3.97 -0.86
C SER A 154 19.07 3.78 -0.97
N VAL A 155 19.55 2.53 -1.02
CA VAL A 155 20.97 2.20 -1.22
C VAL A 155 21.44 2.69 -2.58
N SER A 156 20.71 2.38 -3.66
CA SER A 156 21.10 2.82 -5.00
C SER A 156 21.07 4.34 -5.13
N GLY A 157 20.08 5.02 -4.56
CA GLY A 157 20.01 6.48 -4.50
C GLY A 157 21.22 7.08 -3.80
N GLN A 158 21.54 6.59 -2.59
CA GLN A 158 22.70 7.06 -1.82
C GLN A 158 24.02 6.82 -2.57
N VAL A 159 24.21 5.63 -3.15
CA VAL A 159 25.43 5.31 -3.91
C VAL A 159 25.56 6.18 -5.15
N LEU A 160 24.47 6.36 -5.92
CA LEU A 160 24.49 7.16 -7.15
C LEU A 160 24.78 8.64 -6.88
N VAL A 161 24.22 9.20 -5.80
CA VAL A 161 24.44 10.60 -5.43
C VAL A 161 25.83 10.79 -4.82
N SER A 162 26.20 10.01 -3.80
CA SER A 162 27.43 10.23 -3.04
C SER A 162 28.70 9.74 -3.76
N VAL A 163 28.64 8.62 -4.48
CA VAL A 163 29.82 8.02 -5.12
C VAL A 163 29.92 8.41 -6.58
N ALA A 164 28.82 8.33 -7.33
CA ALA A 164 28.81 8.60 -8.76
C ALA A 164 28.54 10.06 -9.12
N GLY A 165 28.12 10.90 -8.16
CA GLY A 165 27.81 12.32 -8.39
C GLY A 165 26.64 12.54 -9.34
N TRP A 166 25.69 11.59 -9.41
CA TRP A 166 24.57 11.69 -10.35
C TRP A 166 23.56 12.77 -9.94
N PRO A 167 23.00 13.52 -10.91
CA PRO A 167 21.95 14.48 -10.63
C PRO A 167 20.66 13.80 -10.18
N LEU A 168 19.89 14.47 -9.32
CA LEU A 168 18.60 14.00 -8.79
C LEU A 168 17.56 13.70 -9.89
N PHE A 169 17.68 14.36 -11.04
CA PHE A 169 16.90 14.04 -12.24
C PHE A 169 17.04 12.57 -12.65
N ASN A 170 18.26 12.03 -12.67
CA ASN A 170 18.50 10.64 -13.10
C ASN A 170 17.90 9.63 -12.11
N LEU A 171 17.88 9.94 -10.82
CA LEU A 171 17.25 9.09 -9.80
C LEU A 171 15.72 8.99 -10.03
N ASN A 172 15.09 10.07 -10.46
CA ASN A 172 13.67 10.07 -10.82
C ASN A 172 13.40 9.27 -12.10
N VAL A 173 14.32 9.27 -13.08
CA VAL A 173 14.24 8.41 -14.28
C VAL A 173 14.32 6.93 -13.90
N ILE A 174 15.22 6.55 -12.99
CA ILE A 174 15.31 5.16 -12.49
C ILE A 174 14.00 4.76 -11.80
N SER A 175 13.45 5.64 -10.96
CA SER A 175 12.18 5.39 -10.25
C SER A 175 11.02 5.20 -11.24
N LEU A 176 10.91 6.05 -12.26
CA LEU A 176 9.90 5.92 -13.32
C LEU A 176 10.05 4.61 -14.10
N THR A 177 11.29 4.20 -14.39
CA THR A 177 11.59 2.94 -15.08
C THR A 177 11.14 1.75 -14.23
N SER A 178 11.43 1.76 -12.93
CA SER A 178 11.02 0.71 -12.01
C SER A 178 9.49 0.61 -11.89
N ILE A 179 8.79 1.74 -11.73
CA ILE A 179 7.32 1.77 -11.68
C ILE A 179 6.71 1.28 -13.00
N SER A 180 7.34 1.58 -14.14
CA SER A 180 6.90 1.10 -15.45
C SER A 180 7.03 -0.43 -15.58
N ILE A 181 8.11 -1.01 -15.06
CA ILE A 181 8.28 -2.46 -14.94
C ILE A 181 7.18 -3.04 -14.04
N ALA A 182 6.93 -2.43 -12.88
CA ALA A 182 5.86 -2.85 -11.98
C ALA A 182 4.49 -2.87 -12.69
N PHE A 183 4.13 -1.79 -13.39
CA PHE A 183 2.89 -1.72 -14.16
C PHE A 183 2.80 -2.85 -15.21
N GLY A 184 3.91 -3.17 -15.89
CA GLY A 184 4.00 -4.33 -16.77
C GLY A 184 3.73 -5.66 -16.04
N THR A 185 4.32 -5.86 -14.86
CA THR A 185 4.08 -7.08 -14.05
C THR A 185 2.62 -7.22 -13.59
N ALA A 186 1.94 -6.11 -13.28
CA ALA A 186 0.53 -6.12 -12.86
C ALA A 186 -0.40 -6.68 -13.94
N TRP A 187 -0.04 -6.56 -15.23
CA TRP A 187 -0.84 -7.12 -16.32
C TRP A 187 -0.93 -8.64 -16.28
N PHE A 188 0.10 -9.30 -15.73
CA PHE A 188 0.17 -10.76 -15.60
C PHE A 188 -0.50 -11.29 -14.32
N LEU A 189 -0.94 -10.42 -13.40
CA LEU A 189 -1.70 -10.84 -12.24
C LEU A 189 -3.00 -11.55 -12.66
N PRO A 190 -3.38 -12.66 -12.02
CA PRO A 190 -4.62 -13.34 -12.33
C PRO A 190 -5.83 -12.44 -12.01
N MET A 191 -6.97 -12.67 -12.66
CA MET A 191 -8.22 -12.03 -12.24
C MET A 191 -8.79 -12.83 -11.08
N PRO A 192 -8.98 -12.23 -9.89
CA PRO A 192 -9.65 -12.90 -8.78
C PRO A 192 -11.06 -13.36 -9.22
N GLN A 193 -11.42 -14.60 -8.89
CA GLN A 193 -12.73 -15.16 -9.27
C GLN A 193 -13.83 -14.85 -8.25
N LYS A 194 -13.44 -14.59 -7.00
CA LYS A 194 -14.35 -14.26 -5.89
C LYS A 194 -14.31 -12.75 -5.64
N SER A 195 -15.47 -12.12 -5.57
CA SER A 195 -15.65 -10.78 -4.98
C SER A 195 -16.42 -10.96 -3.68
N LEU A 196 -16.09 -10.17 -2.66
CA LEU A 196 -16.61 -10.32 -1.30
C LEU A 196 -18.08 -9.90 -1.23
N PHE A 197 -18.48 -8.82 -1.92
CA PHE A 197 -19.82 -8.23 -1.76
C PHE A 197 -20.67 -8.35 -3.03
N PHE A 198 -20.14 -7.96 -4.20
CA PHE A 198 -20.97 -7.82 -5.40
C PHE A 198 -21.40 -9.16 -6.05
N HIS A 199 -20.64 -10.24 -5.88
CA HIS A 199 -20.93 -11.52 -6.55
C HIS A 199 -21.69 -12.54 -5.69
N HIS A 200 -21.76 -12.32 -4.37
CA HIS A 200 -22.61 -13.14 -3.48
C HIS A 200 -24.10 -12.85 -3.73
N VAL A 201 -24.45 -11.59 -4.01
CA VAL A 201 -25.83 -11.16 -4.26
C VAL A 201 -26.40 -11.82 -5.52
N SER A 202 -25.60 -11.93 -6.59
CA SER A 202 -26.03 -12.56 -7.84
C SER A 202 -26.26 -14.07 -7.70
N SER A 203 -25.41 -14.78 -6.94
CA SER A 203 -25.54 -16.22 -6.71
C SER A 203 -26.68 -16.57 -5.76
N GLN A 204 -26.90 -15.79 -4.70
CA GLN A 204 -28.10 -15.90 -3.87
C GLN A 204 -29.36 -15.55 -4.65
N GLN A 205 -29.30 -14.54 -5.54
CA GLN A 205 -30.42 -14.16 -6.40
C GLN A 205 -30.83 -15.28 -7.36
N LEU A 206 -29.85 -15.90 -8.01
CA LEU A 206 -30.07 -17.06 -8.87
C LEU A 206 -30.67 -18.23 -8.08
N SER A 207 -30.21 -18.46 -6.84
CA SER A 207 -30.69 -19.57 -6.01
C SER A 207 -32.13 -19.39 -5.53
N TRP A 208 -32.58 -18.17 -5.22
CA TRP A 208 -33.98 -17.94 -4.83
C TRP A 208 -34.91 -17.90 -6.04
N GLU A 209 -34.48 -17.34 -7.19
CA GLU A 209 -35.30 -17.38 -8.41
C GLU A 209 -35.46 -18.83 -8.89
N MET A 210 -34.40 -19.63 -8.86
CA MET A 210 -34.46 -21.07 -9.18
C MET A 210 -35.33 -21.86 -8.19
N LYS A 211 -35.33 -21.49 -6.90
CA LYS A 211 -36.13 -22.16 -5.86
C LYS A 211 -37.59 -21.69 -5.79
N VAL A 212 -37.90 -20.47 -6.25
CA VAL A 212 -39.28 -19.94 -6.35
C VAL A 212 -39.95 -20.39 -7.64
N MET A 213 -39.19 -20.67 -8.70
CA MET A 213 -39.72 -21.15 -9.98
C MET A 213 -40.05 -22.65 -9.99
N ASP A 214 -39.59 -23.42 -9.00
CA ASP A 214 -39.81 -24.88 -8.90
C ASP A 214 -41.06 -25.29 -8.07
N CYS A 215 -41.99 -24.36 -7.81
CA CYS A 215 -43.20 -24.67 -7.02
C CYS A 215 -44.54 -24.45 -7.74
N LYS A 216 -44.57 -23.93 -8.98
CA LYS A 216 -45.81 -23.83 -9.76
C LYS A 216 -45.56 -23.94 -11.27
N SER A 217 -46.26 -24.89 -11.88
CA SER A 217 -46.57 -25.00 -13.31
C SER A 217 -45.52 -25.67 -14.20
N GLY A 218 -45.88 -26.86 -14.70
CA GLY A 218 -45.35 -27.36 -15.96
C GLY A 218 -45.94 -26.57 -17.12
N SER A 219 -45.11 -25.81 -17.82
CA SER A 219 -45.35 -25.35 -19.19
C SER A 219 -44.07 -24.78 -19.80
N ALA A 220 -43.81 -25.16 -21.05
CA ALA A 220 -42.65 -24.77 -21.84
C ALA A 220 -42.62 -23.25 -22.10
N VAL A 221 -41.50 -22.57 -21.80
CA VAL A 221 -41.19 -21.23 -22.32
C VAL A 221 -39.69 -21.05 -22.55
N GLN A 222 -39.42 -20.47 -23.71
CA GLN A 222 -38.24 -19.95 -24.37
C GLN A 222 -37.00 -19.56 -23.52
N ASP A 223 -35.86 -19.89 -24.12
CA ASP A 223 -34.50 -19.42 -23.83
C ASP A 223 -34.45 -17.87 -23.82
N HIS A 224 -34.38 -17.28 -22.63
CA HIS A 224 -34.13 -15.85 -22.46
C HIS A 224 -32.63 -15.63 -22.24
N PRO A 225 -31.96 -14.72 -22.98
CA PRO A 225 -30.56 -14.42 -22.76
C PRO A 225 -30.39 -13.89 -21.34
N SER A 226 -29.46 -14.49 -20.59
CA SER A 226 -29.11 -14.13 -19.23
C SER A 226 -28.76 -12.65 -19.13
N VAL A 227 -29.74 -11.81 -18.80
CA VAL A 227 -29.51 -10.41 -18.46
C VAL A 227 -28.77 -10.42 -17.13
N GLN A 228 -27.45 -10.21 -17.17
CA GLN A 228 -26.66 -9.87 -15.99
C GLN A 228 -27.24 -8.58 -15.42
N ARG A 229 -28.17 -8.70 -14.46
CA ARG A 229 -28.70 -7.57 -13.70
C ARG A 229 -27.51 -6.92 -13.01
N ALA A 230 -27.29 -5.64 -13.30
CA ALA A 230 -26.31 -4.84 -12.58
C ALA A 230 -26.58 -4.98 -11.07
N PRO A 231 -25.53 -5.17 -10.24
CA PRO A 231 -25.72 -5.33 -8.81
C PRO A 231 -26.44 -4.12 -8.24
N ASP A 232 -27.46 -4.36 -7.41
CA ASP A 232 -28.21 -3.30 -6.73
C ASP A 232 -27.32 -2.62 -5.70
N ILE A 233 -26.82 -1.42 -6.05
CA ILE A 233 -25.88 -0.64 -5.23
C ILE A 233 -26.48 -0.35 -3.86
N ILE A 234 -27.80 -0.12 -3.76
CA ILE A 234 -28.46 0.18 -2.49
C ILE A 234 -28.42 -1.05 -1.58
N LYS A 235 -28.65 -2.24 -2.14
CA LYS A 235 -28.53 -3.50 -1.41
C LYS A 235 -27.10 -3.73 -0.93
N VAL A 236 -26.10 -3.53 -1.80
CA VAL A 236 -24.68 -3.70 -1.42
C VAL A 236 -24.27 -2.73 -0.32
N LEU A 237 -24.67 -1.45 -0.40
CA LEU A 237 -24.39 -0.47 0.66
C LEU A 237 -25.07 -0.85 1.98
N LYS A 238 -26.27 -1.43 1.93
CA LYS A 238 -26.96 -1.92 3.12
C LYS A 238 -26.26 -3.12 3.75
N ASP A 239 -25.84 -4.09 2.93
CA ASP A 239 -25.11 -5.27 3.40
C ASP A 239 -23.76 -4.85 4.00
N LEU A 240 -23.02 -3.95 3.33
CA LEU A 240 -21.79 -3.34 3.85
C LEU A 240 -21.99 -2.63 5.20
N TRP A 241 -23.11 -1.92 5.37
CA TRP A 241 -23.43 -1.24 6.62
C TRP A 241 -23.73 -2.23 7.75
N GLN A 242 -24.43 -3.32 7.45
CA GLN A 242 -24.69 -4.39 8.43
C GLN A 242 -23.39 -5.08 8.86
N ASP A 243 -22.54 -5.45 7.89
CA ASP A 243 -21.24 -6.04 8.16
C ASP A 243 -20.34 -5.08 8.96
N PHE A 244 -20.35 -3.79 8.63
CA PHE A 244 -19.64 -2.76 9.38
C PHE A 244 -20.08 -2.75 10.86
N LEU A 245 -21.38 -2.67 11.12
CA LEU A 245 -21.91 -2.69 12.49
C LEU A 245 -21.54 -3.98 13.23
N GLN A 246 -21.61 -5.13 12.56
CA GLN A 246 -21.26 -6.42 13.14
C GLN A 246 -19.76 -6.52 13.47
N CYS A 247 -18.88 -6.13 12.55
CA CYS A 247 -17.43 -6.14 12.75
C CYS A 247 -17.02 -5.24 13.92
N TYR A 248 -17.55 -4.02 13.98
CA TYR A 248 -17.22 -3.04 15.02
C TYR A 248 -17.97 -3.24 16.34
N SER A 249 -18.88 -4.23 16.41
CA SER A 249 -19.43 -4.68 17.69
C SER A 249 -18.41 -5.47 18.52
N SER A 250 -17.34 -5.98 17.91
CA SER A 250 -16.23 -6.63 18.62
C SER A 250 -15.24 -5.59 19.14
N GLN A 251 -15.03 -5.59 20.46
CA GLN A 251 -14.09 -4.69 21.13
C GLN A 251 -12.66 -4.82 20.60
N THR A 252 -12.22 -6.06 20.31
CA THR A 252 -10.90 -6.32 19.73
C THR A 252 -10.77 -5.66 18.37
N MET A 253 -11.76 -5.85 17.47
CA MET A 253 -11.72 -5.25 16.13
C MET A 253 -11.68 -3.72 16.20
N LEU A 254 -12.50 -3.12 17.07
CA LEU A 254 -12.51 -1.68 17.28
C LEU A 254 -11.14 -1.17 17.76
N CYS A 255 -10.52 -1.85 18.72
CA CYS A 255 -9.20 -1.48 19.25
C CYS A 255 -8.12 -1.51 18.16
N TRP A 256 -8.05 -2.59 17.38
CA TRP A 256 -7.10 -2.73 16.27
C TRP A 256 -7.34 -1.69 15.17
N SER A 257 -8.59 -1.39 14.81
CA SER A 257 -8.91 -0.37 13.81
C SER A 257 -8.55 1.05 14.27
N VAL A 258 -8.85 1.40 15.52
CA VAL A 258 -8.48 2.72 16.09
C VAL A 258 -6.96 2.86 16.14
N TRP A 259 -6.26 1.82 16.61
CA TRP A 259 -4.80 1.79 16.62
C TRP A 259 -4.25 1.93 15.19
N TRP A 260 -4.77 1.18 14.23
CA TRP A 260 -4.33 1.22 12.83
C TRP A 260 -4.49 2.63 12.24
N ALA A 261 -5.62 3.29 12.49
CA ALA A 261 -5.88 4.64 12.00
C ALA A 261 -4.92 5.68 12.61
N LEU A 262 -4.75 5.67 13.93
CA LEU A 262 -3.87 6.60 14.64
C LEU A 262 -2.39 6.34 14.30
N SER A 263 -1.98 5.08 14.29
CA SER A 263 -0.60 4.68 14.02
C SER A 263 -0.22 4.94 12.56
N SER A 264 -1.10 4.66 11.60
CA SER A 264 -0.85 4.97 10.17
C SER A 264 -0.73 6.48 9.95
N CYS A 265 -1.59 7.28 10.59
CA CYS A 265 -1.50 8.74 10.55
C CYS A 265 -0.15 9.24 11.12
N GLY A 266 0.21 8.78 12.32
CA GLY A 266 1.49 9.12 12.94
C GLY A 266 2.68 8.67 12.10
N TYR A 267 2.57 7.50 11.47
CA TYR A 267 3.59 7.00 10.55
C TYR A 267 3.80 7.90 9.35
N PHE A 268 2.71 8.26 8.65
CA PHE A 268 2.78 9.21 7.54
C PHE A 268 3.38 10.54 7.96
N GLN A 269 3.03 11.05 9.14
CA GLN A 269 3.62 12.29 9.65
C GLN A 269 5.14 12.16 9.87
N VAL A 270 5.59 11.11 10.55
CA VAL A 270 7.03 10.92 10.81
C VAL A 270 7.80 10.76 9.51
N ILE A 271 7.35 9.93 8.56
CA ILE A 271 8.10 9.73 7.31
C ILE A 271 8.18 10.98 6.43
N ASN A 272 7.11 11.79 6.38
CA ASN A 272 7.08 12.99 5.53
C ASN A 272 7.94 14.13 6.11
N TYR A 273 8.06 14.22 7.43
CA TYR A 273 8.76 15.32 8.09
C TYR A 273 10.13 14.94 8.67
N ALA A 274 10.51 13.66 8.73
CA ALA A 274 11.79 13.21 9.27
C ALA A 274 12.98 13.86 8.54
N GLN A 275 12.96 13.92 7.21
CA GLN A 275 14.04 14.55 6.44
C GLN A 275 14.15 16.04 6.73
N GLY A 276 13.02 16.76 6.84
CA GLY A 276 13.00 18.17 7.22
C GLY A 276 13.54 18.40 8.64
N LEU A 277 13.19 17.52 9.59
CA LEU A 277 13.75 17.55 10.93
C LEU A 277 15.27 17.32 10.93
N TRP A 278 15.75 16.35 10.15
CA TRP A 278 17.19 16.07 10.05
C TRP A 278 17.96 17.25 9.47
N GLU A 279 17.39 17.94 8.48
CA GLU A 279 17.97 19.17 7.90
C GLU A 279 18.07 20.30 8.94
N MET A 280 17.08 20.43 9.84
CA MET A 280 17.14 21.39 10.94
C MET A 280 18.18 21.02 12.01
N VAL A 281 18.43 19.72 12.23
CA VAL A 281 19.41 19.24 13.21
C VAL A 281 20.84 19.31 12.68
N LEU A 282 21.06 18.91 11.42
CA LEU A 282 22.34 18.99 10.73
C LEU A 282 22.15 19.46 9.28
N PRO A 283 22.45 20.74 8.97
CA PRO A 283 22.26 21.27 7.63
C PRO A 283 23.15 20.60 6.57
N SER A 284 22.53 20.18 5.47
CA SER A 284 23.12 19.49 4.32
C SER A 284 24.25 20.25 3.63
N HIS A 285 24.27 21.58 3.72
CA HIS A 285 25.31 22.42 3.13
C HIS A 285 26.68 22.28 3.81
N SER A 286 26.75 21.65 4.99
CA SER A 286 27.96 21.62 5.82
C SER A 286 28.64 20.24 5.92
N THR A 287 27.93 19.14 5.66
CA THR A 287 28.41 17.77 5.90
C THR A 287 27.72 16.77 4.95
N GLU A 288 28.34 15.60 4.74
CA GLU A 288 27.73 14.49 4.00
C GLU A 288 26.42 14.01 4.66
N ILE A 289 25.40 13.82 3.83
CA ILE A 289 24.05 13.40 4.23
C ILE A 289 23.95 11.88 4.17
N TYR A 290 23.48 11.24 5.25
CA TYR A 290 23.31 9.79 5.34
C TYR A 290 21.83 9.35 5.31
N ASN A 291 20.91 10.23 4.91
CA ASN A 291 19.47 9.98 4.88
C ASN A 291 19.11 8.69 4.12
N GLY A 292 19.70 8.46 2.94
CA GLY A 292 19.46 7.25 2.17
C GLY A 292 20.00 5.98 2.85
N ALA A 293 21.11 6.08 3.59
CA ALA A 293 21.65 4.96 4.37
C ALA A 293 20.74 4.59 5.56
N VAL A 294 20.21 5.60 6.26
CA VAL A 294 19.27 5.41 7.38
C VAL A 294 17.93 4.85 6.90
N GLU A 295 17.45 5.34 5.76
CA GLU A 295 16.25 4.85 5.09
C GLU A 295 16.42 3.37 4.68
N ALA A 296 17.58 3.02 4.12
CA ALA A 296 17.94 1.65 3.76
C ALA A 296 18.02 0.74 5.00
N ALA A 297 18.72 1.16 6.06
CA ALA A 297 18.87 0.36 7.27
C ALA A 297 17.52 0.09 7.94
N SER A 298 16.68 1.14 8.06
CA SER A 298 15.36 1.03 8.68
C SER A 298 14.40 0.16 7.86
N THR A 299 14.40 0.26 6.53
CA THR A 299 13.58 -0.61 5.68
C THR A 299 14.07 -2.06 5.66
N LEU A 300 15.37 -2.29 5.62
CA LEU A 300 15.93 -3.65 5.63
C LEU A 300 15.61 -4.37 6.94
N LEU A 301 15.84 -3.71 8.08
CA LEU A 301 15.54 -4.27 9.39
C LEU A 301 14.03 -4.47 9.57
N GLY A 302 13.21 -3.54 9.04
CA GLY A 302 11.75 -3.72 8.94
C GLY A 302 11.38 -4.97 8.12
N ALA A 303 12.01 -5.18 6.96
CA ALA A 303 11.74 -6.33 6.09
C ALA A 303 12.03 -7.65 6.79
N VAL A 304 13.12 -7.71 7.54
CA VAL A 304 13.50 -8.87 8.37
C VAL A 304 12.46 -9.09 9.48
N ALA A 305 12.08 -8.04 10.20
CA ALA A 305 11.08 -8.14 11.27
C ALA A 305 9.72 -8.65 10.75
N VAL A 306 9.25 -8.11 9.61
CA VAL A 306 8.03 -8.53 8.92
C VAL A 306 8.12 -9.98 8.45
N PHE A 307 9.26 -10.39 7.88
CA PHE A 307 9.48 -11.76 7.42
C PHE A 307 9.42 -12.77 8.58
N VAL A 308 10.08 -12.43 9.69
CA VAL A 308 10.09 -13.24 10.91
C VAL A 308 8.68 -13.31 11.52
N ALA A 309 7.97 -12.19 11.62
CA ALA A 309 6.59 -12.14 12.13
C ALA A 309 5.62 -13.01 11.32
N GLY A 310 5.84 -13.15 10.02
CA GLY A 310 5.07 -14.05 9.15
C GLY A 310 5.16 -15.54 9.51
N HIS A 311 6.20 -15.93 10.24
CA HIS A 311 6.45 -17.32 10.65
C HIS A 311 6.18 -17.59 12.13
N ILE A 312 5.97 -16.54 12.94
CA ILE A 312 5.65 -16.67 14.35
C ILE A 312 4.14 -16.93 14.52
N LYS A 313 3.80 -18.09 15.10
CA LYS A 313 2.43 -18.41 15.51
C LYS A 313 2.20 -17.92 16.95
N MET A 314 1.80 -16.66 17.10
CA MET A 314 1.43 -16.10 18.41
C MET A 314 -0.08 -15.93 18.52
N SER A 315 -0.66 -16.18 19.69
CA SER A 315 -2.08 -15.96 19.95
C SER A 315 -2.35 -14.47 20.15
N TRP A 316 -2.49 -13.73 19.03
CA TRP A 316 -2.76 -12.29 19.01
C TRP A 316 -4.03 -11.90 19.76
N ALA A 317 -5.00 -12.81 19.89
CA ALA A 317 -6.19 -12.60 20.70
C ALA A 317 -5.89 -12.41 22.21
N MET A 318 -4.81 -13.00 22.73
CA MET A 318 -4.44 -12.89 24.16
C MET A 318 -3.36 -11.84 24.42
N TRP A 319 -2.34 -11.78 23.56
CA TRP A 319 -1.17 -10.92 23.77
C TRP A 319 -1.17 -9.65 22.91
N GLY A 320 -2.11 -9.54 21.96
CA GLY A 320 -2.13 -8.46 20.98
C GLY A 320 -2.28 -7.08 21.61
N GLU A 321 -3.22 -6.90 22.53
CA GLU A 321 -3.45 -5.60 23.18
C GLU A 321 -2.25 -5.14 24.02
N VAL A 322 -1.62 -6.06 24.75
CA VAL A 322 -0.42 -5.76 25.55
C VAL A 322 0.76 -5.42 24.64
N ALA A 323 0.97 -6.18 23.57
CA ALA A 323 2.00 -5.90 22.58
C ALA A 323 1.78 -4.54 21.92
N LEU A 324 0.54 -4.25 21.49
CA LEU A 324 0.15 -2.97 20.91
C LEU A 324 0.45 -1.81 21.86
N ALA A 325 0.06 -1.90 23.12
CA ALA A 325 0.30 -0.84 24.10
C ALA A 325 1.80 -0.59 24.33
N LEU A 326 2.56 -1.67 24.57
CA LEU A 326 4.01 -1.58 24.82
C LEU A 326 4.75 -0.99 23.62
N PHE A 327 4.53 -1.54 22.43
CA PHE A 327 5.23 -1.10 21.23
C PHE A 327 4.79 0.29 20.78
N SER A 328 3.53 0.69 21.02
CA SER A 328 3.08 2.07 20.79
C SER A 328 3.76 3.07 21.72
N PHE A 329 3.97 2.70 23.00
CA PHE A 329 4.76 3.52 23.92
C PHE A 329 6.21 3.68 23.45
N LEU A 330 6.83 2.60 22.96
CA LEU A 330 8.19 2.66 22.40
C LEU A 330 8.26 3.53 21.13
N ILE A 331 7.27 3.45 20.25
CA ILE A 331 7.12 4.34 19.09
C ILE A 331 7.07 5.79 19.55
N ALA A 332 6.21 6.12 20.51
CA ALA A 332 6.06 7.48 21.03
C ALA A 332 7.37 8.00 21.67
N ALA A 333 8.04 7.16 22.46
CA ALA A 333 9.33 7.50 23.06
C ALA A 333 10.40 7.76 22.00
N ALA A 334 10.50 6.91 20.97
CA ALA A 334 11.45 7.09 19.88
C ALA A 334 11.23 8.42 19.15
N VAL A 335 9.98 8.74 18.80
CA VAL A 335 9.63 10.02 18.14
C VAL A 335 9.92 11.22 19.04
N TYR A 336 9.61 11.14 20.34
CA TYR A 336 9.93 12.21 21.29
C TYR A 336 11.44 12.45 21.44
N ILE A 337 12.24 11.38 21.45
CA ILE A 337 13.71 11.46 21.48
C ILE A 337 14.26 12.12 20.20
N MET A 338 13.66 11.86 19.03
CA MET A 338 14.07 12.48 17.77
C MET A 338 13.96 14.01 17.80
N ASP A 339 12.93 14.56 18.45
CA ASP A 339 12.73 16.01 18.56
C ASP A 339 13.63 16.66 19.63
N THR A 340 13.79 15.99 20.78
CA THR A 340 14.40 16.61 21.96
C THR A 340 15.92 16.61 21.99
N VAL A 341 16.57 15.52 21.57
CA VAL A 341 18.01 15.31 21.79
C VAL A 341 18.89 16.12 20.82
N ARG A 342 18.32 16.61 19.70
CA ARG A 342 18.99 17.44 18.68
C ARG A 342 20.39 16.93 18.29
N ASN A 343 20.54 15.61 18.20
CA ASN A 343 21.77 14.95 17.74
C ASN A 343 21.40 14.01 16.59
N ILE A 344 22.04 14.18 15.43
CA ILE A 344 21.65 13.48 14.20
C ILE A 344 21.72 11.94 14.34
N TRP A 345 22.73 11.41 15.03
CA TRP A 345 22.89 9.96 15.23
C TRP A 345 21.80 9.38 16.12
N VAL A 346 21.40 10.12 17.16
CA VAL A 346 20.27 9.75 18.01
C VAL A 346 18.97 9.83 17.23
N CYS A 347 18.76 10.87 16.43
CA CYS A 347 17.58 10.99 15.56
C CYS A 347 17.50 9.82 14.57
N TYR A 348 18.62 9.45 13.94
CA TYR A 348 18.69 8.31 13.02
C TYR A 348 18.42 6.98 13.71
N ALA A 349 19.05 6.71 14.86
CA ALA A 349 18.83 5.48 15.61
C ALA A 349 17.37 5.36 16.08
N SER A 350 16.79 6.44 16.61
CA SER A 350 15.39 6.46 17.03
C SER A 350 14.42 6.29 15.86
N TYR A 351 14.71 6.89 14.70
CA TYR A 351 13.91 6.69 13.48
C TYR A 351 13.93 5.21 13.03
N VAL A 352 15.11 4.57 13.05
CA VAL A 352 15.25 3.14 12.73
C VAL A 352 14.40 2.28 13.68
N VAL A 353 14.49 2.53 14.99
CA VAL A 353 13.69 1.82 16.00
C VAL A 353 12.19 2.01 15.76
N PHE A 354 11.76 3.27 15.59
CA PHE A 354 10.38 3.63 15.27
C PHE A 354 9.87 2.83 14.07
N ARG A 355 10.63 2.78 12.98
CA ARG A 355 10.21 2.16 11.74
C ARG A 355 10.11 0.64 11.85
N ILE A 356 11.07 0.00 12.51
CA ILE A 356 11.05 -1.46 12.74
C ILE A 356 9.81 -1.84 13.55
N ILE A 357 9.55 -1.13 14.65
CA ILE A 357 8.42 -1.43 15.53
C ILE A 357 7.10 -1.21 14.79
N TYR A 358 6.96 -0.12 14.05
CA TYR A 358 5.77 0.15 13.25
C TYR A 358 5.54 -0.95 12.20
N MET A 359 6.56 -1.33 11.43
CA MET A 359 6.45 -2.36 10.38
C MET A 359 6.11 -3.74 10.95
N LEU A 360 6.62 -4.05 12.14
CA LEU A 360 6.25 -5.25 12.87
C LEU A 360 4.76 -5.22 13.24
N LEU A 361 4.33 -4.18 13.97
CA LEU A 361 2.95 -4.08 14.48
C LEU A 361 1.92 -4.04 13.35
N ILE A 362 2.16 -3.24 12.31
CA ILE A 362 1.21 -3.11 11.21
C ILE A 362 1.05 -4.45 10.49
N THR A 363 2.08 -5.31 10.44
CA THR A 363 2.01 -6.63 9.82
C THR A 363 1.22 -7.63 10.67
N THR A 364 1.22 -7.42 11.98
CA THR A 364 0.41 -8.25 12.89
C THR A 364 -1.05 -7.82 12.91
N ALA A 365 -1.31 -6.54 12.61
CA ALA A 365 -2.65 -5.96 12.52
C ALA A 365 -3.41 -6.30 11.23
N THR A 366 -2.70 -6.76 10.18
CA THR A 366 -3.24 -6.99 8.83
C THR A 366 -3.17 -8.47 8.49
#